data_AF-A0A852JQB6-F1
#
_entry.id   AF-A0A852JQB6-F1
#
_cell.length_a   1.000
_cell.length_b   1.000
_cell.length_c   1.000
_cell.angle_alpha   90.00
_cell.angle_beta   90.00
_cell.angle_gamma   90.00
#
_symmetry.space_group_name_H-M   'P 1'
#
loop_
_entity.id
_entity.type
_entity.pdbx_description
1 polymer ?
#
loop_
_entity_poly.entity_id
_entity_poly.type
_entity_poly.pdbx_seq_one_letter_code
_entity_poly.pdbx_strand_id
1 'polypeptide(L)'
;VDDADDFEKTRHALTLLGVKESHQMTIFRIIAAILHLGNLKIQGEWDREVCSVSSEDEHLSSFCSLLGVEHSQMQHWPCHRK
;
A
#
# COMPACT_ATOMS: atom_id res chain seq x y z
N VAL A 1 18.89 -2.01 -18.36
CA VAL A 1 18.37 -1.62 -17.03
C VAL A 1 17.88 -2.90 -16.41
N ASP A 2 18.40 -3.26 -15.24
CA ASP A 2 18.06 -4.47 -14.51
C ASP A 2 17.57 -4.04 -13.13
N ASP A 3 16.25 -3.99 -12.95
CA ASP A 3 15.64 -3.43 -11.74
C ASP A 3 15.96 -4.28 -10.50
N ALA A 4 16.23 -5.59 -10.67
CA ALA A 4 16.58 -6.46 -9.56
C ALA A 4 18.01 -6.17 -9.08
N ASP A 5 18.95 -6.03 -10.01
CA ASP A 5 20.34 -5.62 -9.71
C ASP A 5 20.38 -4.21 -9.09
N ASP A 6 19.60 -3.27 -9.64
CA ASP A 6 19.52 -1.89 -9.13
C ASP A 6 18.83 -1.80 -7.75
N PHE A 7 17.87 -2.66 -7.46
CA PHE A 7 17.29 -2.78 -6.12
C PHE A 7 18.31 -3.30 -5.09
N GLU A 8 19.10 -4.31 -5.46
CA GLU A 8 20.13 -4.85 -4.57
C GLU A 8 21.26 -3.84 -4.32
N LYS A 9 21.69 -3.09 -5.36
CA LYS A 9 22.60 -1.95 -5.18
C LYS A 9 22.03 -0.90 -4.21
N THR A 10 20.72 -0.63 -4.29
CA THR A 10 20.05 0.31 -3.38
C THR A 10 20.06 -0.20 -1.93
N ARG A 11 19.74 -1.48 -1.69
CA ARG A 11 19.83 -2.11 -0.37
C ARG A 11 21.25 -2.09 0.18
N HIS A 12 22.23 -2.37 -0.67
CA HIS A 12 23.64 -2.32 -0.31
C HIS A 12 24.05 -0.90 0.10
N ALA A 13 23.69 0.11 -0.69
CA ALA A 13 23.97 1.51 -0.38
C ALA A 13 23.32 1.96 0.95
N LEU A 14 22.07 1.59 1.20
CA LEU A 14 21.38 1.86 2.47
C LEU A 14 22.12 1.22 3.67
N THR A 15 22.60 -0.02 3.49
CA THR A 15 23.37 -0.73 4.51
C THR A 15 24.71 -0.06 4.78
N LEU A 16 25.44 0.36 3.73
CA LEU A 16 26.69 1.11 3.85
C LEU A 16 26.53 2.44 4.59
N LEU A 17 25.37 3.10 4.42
CA LEU A 17 25.00 4.34 5.12
C LEU A 17 24.51 4.10 6.55
N GLY A 18 24.50 2.86 7.04
CA GLY A 18 24.12 2.51 8.40
C GLY A 18 22.61 2.36 8.63
N VAL A 19 21.80 2.30 7.56
CA VAL A 19 20.36 2.04 7.69
C VAL A 19 20.16 0.55 7.97
N LYS A 20 19.73 0.24 9.20
CA LYS A 20 19.44 -1.13 9.63
C LYS A 20 18.45 -1.81 8.69
N GLU A 21 18.64 -3.12 8.46
CA GLU A 21 17.75 -3.93 7.63
C GLU A 21 16.27 -3.81 8.05
N SER A 22 15.99 -3.77 9.36
CA SER A 22 14.63 -3.55 9.88
C SER A 22 14.00 -2.23 9.40
N HIS A 23 14.78 -1.16 9.31
CA HIS A 23 14.31 0.13 8.79
C HIS A 23 14.15 0.10 7.26
N GLN A 24 15.06 -0.57 6.55
CA GLN A 24 14.92 -0.77 5.09
C GLN A 24 13.63 -1.54 4.78
N MET A 25 13.34 -2.61 5.53
CA MET A 25 12.10 -3.36 5.40
C MET A 25 10.86 -2.51 5.70
N THR A 26 10.92 -1.61 6.68
CA THR A 26 9.83 -0.64 6.92
C THR A 26 9.62 0.28 5.70
N ILE A 27 10.69 0.79 5.09
CA ILE A 27 10.60 1.61 3.88
C ILE A 27 9.93 0.82 2.75
N PHE A 28 10.38 -0.41 2.49
CA PHE A 28 9.81 -1.25 1.43
C PHE A 28 8.36 -1.65 1.71
N ARG A 29 7.99 -1.89 2.98
CA ARG A 29 6.59 -2.12 3.38
C ARG A 29 5.71 -0.90 3.07
N ILE A 30 6.18 0.32 3.33
CA ILE A 30 5.45 1.55 3.02
C ILE A 30 5.28 1.69 1.50
N ILE A 31 6.35 1.47 0.72
CA ILE A 31 6.28 1.53 -0.75
C ILE A 31 5.30 0.48 -1.29
N ALA A 32 5.36 -0.76 -0.80
CA ALA A 32 4.41 -1.81 -1.18
C ALA A 32 2.96 -1.41 -0.85
N ALA A 33 2.73 -0.80 0.32
CA ALA A 33 1.41 -0.31 0.69
C ALA A 33 0.91 0.77 -0.28
N ILE A 34 1.76 1.72 -0.69
CA ILE A 34 1.42 2.74 -1.69
C ILE A 34 1.03 2.10 -3.03
N LEU A 35 1.77 1.08 -3.47
CA LEU A 35 1.47 0.35 -4.71
C LEU A 35 0.11 -0.36 -4.66
N HIS A 36 -0.18 -1.06 -3.54
CA HIS A 36 -1.50 -1.67 -3.34
C HIS A 36 -2.61 -0.62 -3.30
N LEU A 37 -2.41 0.49 -2.59
CA LEU A 37 -3.39 1.57 -2.52
C LEU A 37 -3.73 2.13 -3.90
N GLY A 38 -2.73 2.28 -4.78
CA GLY A 38 -2.92 2.76 -6.15
C GLY A 38 -3.76 1.83 -7.04
N ASN A 39 -3.86 0.55 -6.69
CA ASN A 39 -4.64 -0.44 -7.43
C ASN A 39 -6.07 -0.63 -6.91
N LEU A 40 -6.44 0.03 -5.80
CA LEU A 40 -7.80 -0.05 -5.26
C LEU A 40 -8.85 0.36 -6.29
N LYS A 41 -9.88 -0.47 -6.44
CA LYS A 41 -11.02 -0.16 -7.32
C LYS A 41 -12.13 0.50 -6.53
N ILE A 42 -12.30 1.80 -6.73
CA ILE A 42 -13.45 2.55 -6.23
C ILE A 42 -14.56 2.43 -7.27
N GLN A 43 -15.67 1.81 -6.89
CA GLN A 43 -16.84 1.59 -7.73
C GLN A 43 -17.92 2.62 -7.39
N GLY A 44 -18.41 3.35 -8.38
CA GLY A 44 -19.56 4.23 -8.24
C GLY A 44 -20.87 3.48 -8.49
N GLU A 45 -21.92 3.84 -7.76
CA GLU A 45 -23.28 3.37 -8.06
C GLU A 45 -23.90 4.29 -9.11
N TRP A 46 -24.39 3.73 -10.24
CA TRP A 46 -24.87 4.50 -11.41
C TRP A 46 -26.02 5.48 -11.13
N ASP A 47 -26.70 5.36 -9.99
CA ASP A 47 -27.88 6.17 -9.62
C ASP A 47 -27.70 6.89 -8.26
N ARG A 48 -26.52 6.81 -7.65
CA ARG A 48 -26.23 7.48 -6.36
C ARG A 48 -24.91 8.23 -6.45
N GLU A 49 -24.83 9.41 -5.83
CA GLU A 49 -23.57 10.14 -5.62
C GLU A 49 -22.69 9.46 -4.54
N VAL A 50 -22.66 8.13 -4.54
CA VAL A 50 -21.99 7.29 -3.55
C VAL A 50 -21.05 6.34 -4.28
N CYS A 51 -19.89 6.11 -3.68
CA CYS A 51 -18.93 5.11 -4.14
C CYS A 51 -18.58 4.14 -3.02
N SER A 52 -18.03 2.99 -3.38
CA SER A 52 -17.62 1.95 -2.44
C SER A 52 -16.35 1.24 -2.92
N VAL A 53 -15.67 0.59 -1.97
CA VAL A 53 -14.58 -0.35 -2.23
C VAL A 53 -15.08 -1.74 -1.86
N SER A 54 -14.79 -2.74 -2.70
CA SER A 54 -15.17 -4.14 -2.43
C SER A 54 -14.49 -4.63 -1.16
N SER A 55 -15.22 -5.35 -0.30
CA SER A 55 -14.65 -6.01 0.87
C SER A 55 -13.72 -7.18 0.50
N GLU A 56 -13.81 -7.68 -0.72
CA GLU A 56 -13.00 -8.77 -1.26
C GLU A 56 -11.79 -8.27 -2.07
N ASP A 57 -11.53 -6.96 -2.09
CA ASP A 57 -10.39 -6.38 -2.80
C ASP A 57 -9.07 -6.83 -2.16
N GLU A 58 -8.26 -7.57 -2.92
CA GLU A 58 -6.98 -8.12 -2.45
C GLU A 58 -5.94 -7.04 -2.13
N HIS A 59 -6.02 -5.89 -2.83
CA HIS A 59 -5.09 -4.79 -2.59
C HIS A 59 -5.46 -4.04 -1.31
N LEU A 60 -6.76 -3.94 -0.97
CA LEU A 60 -7.20 -3.41 0.33
C LEU A 60 -6.70 -4.29 1.48
N SER A 61 -6.87 -5.60 1.37
CA SER A 61 -6.39 -6.56 2.38
C SER A 61 -4.87 -6.49 2.56
N SER A 62 -4.13 -6.44 1.45
CA SER A 62 -2.66 -6.32 1.47
C SER A 62 -2.20 -4.99 2.08
N PHE A 63 -2.82 -3.87 1.71
CA PHE A 63 -2.55 -2.55 2.28
C PHE A 63 -2.76 -2.54 3.81
N CYS A 64 -3.90 -3.07 4.27
CA CYS A 64 -4.23 -3.16 5.69
C CYS A 64 -3.23 -4.03 6.46
N SER A 65 -2.83 -5.17 5.90
CA SER A 65 -1.82 -6.06 6.48
C SER A 65 -0.44 -5.41 6.58
N LEU A 66 -0.01 -4.70 5.53
CA LEU A 66 1.29 -4.05 5.48
C LEU A 66 1.44 -2.94 6.53
N LEU A 67 0.38 -2.13 6.71
CA LEU A 67 0.38 -0.98 7.63
C LEU A 67 -0.22 -1.29 9.01
N GLY A 68 -0.84 -2.45 9.20
CA GLY A 68 -1.46 -2.83 10.47
C GLY A 68 -2.70 -1.99 10.80
N VAL A 69 -3.51 -1.63 9.80
CA VAL A 69 -4.73 -0.83 9.97
C VAL A 69 -6.00 -1.67 9.80
N GLU A 70 -7.11 -1.23 10.38
CA GLU A 70 -8.37 -1.96 10.35
C GLU A 70 -9.01 -1.92 8.95
N HIS A 71 -9.34 -3.10 8.41
CA HIS A 71 -9.92 -3.25 7.07
C HIS A 71 -11.27 -2.54 6.93
N SER A 72 -12.16 -2.69 7.91
CA SER A 72 -13.51 -2.08 7.91
C SER A 72 -13.44 -0.54 7.81
N GLN A 73 -12.50 0.07 8.54
CA GLN A 73 -12.28 1.52 8.53
C GLN A 73 -11.70 1.97 7.19
N MET A 74 -10.70 1.24 6.69
CA MET A 74 -10.06 1.59 5.43
C MET A 74 -10.97 1.37 4.21
N GLN A 75 -11.97 0.49 4.32
CA GLN A 75 -13.02 0.36 3.31
C GLN A 75 -13.98 1.57 3.32
N HIS A 76 -14.26 2.12 4.50
CA HIS A 76 -15.25 3.18 4.69
C HIS A 76 -14.71 4.58 4.36
N TRP A 77 -13.59 4.99 4.96
CA TRP A 77 -13.11 6.37 4.92
C TRP A 77 -12.72 6.92 3.53
N PRO A 78 -12.18 6.12 2.58
CA PRO A 78 -11.89 6.63 1.24
C PRO A 78 -13.13 7.11 0.49
N CYS A 79 -14.31 6.59 0.84
CA CYS A 79 -15.58 6.89 0.18
C CYS A 79 -16.47 7.85 0.98
N HIS A 80 -16.08 8.22 2.21
CA HIS A 80 -16.91 9.00 3.11
C HIS A 80 -16.11 10.15 3.72
N ARG A 81 -16.57 11.39 3.48
CA ARG A 81 -16.03 12.58 4.15
C ARG A 81 -16.80 12.82 5.45
N LYS A 82 -16.08 13.12 6.54
CA LYS A 82 -16.69 13.59 7.79
C LYS A 82 -17.29 14.98 7.65
#